data_AF-A0A6G3ZJ35-F1
#
_entry.id   AF-A0A6G3ZJ35-F1
#
_cell.length_a   1.000
_cell.length_b   1.000
_cell.length_c   1.000
_cell.angle_alpha   90.00
_cell.angle_beta   90.00
_cell.angle_gamma   90.00
#
_symmetry.space_group_name_H-M   'P 1'
#
loop_
_entity.id
_entity.type
_entity.pdbx_description
1 polymer ?
#
loop_
_entity_poly.entity_id
_entity_poly.type
_entity_poly.pdbx_seq_one_letter_code
_entity_poly.pdbx_strand_id
1 'polypeptide(L)'
;MYQSSSHVSEAQMSGYETAIEHRGSSPFVGIRSGGERWTDGVLGYQQSRRLKLAAGSLYTHDSHPAVGENFTGSYVARHYDDRYLTFTDRARQRDLRVYDGFRFGARGFRSLDAAPGLNRVQANGGFQMYRINGTS
;
A
#
# COMPACT_ATOMS: atom_id res chain seq x y z
N MET A 1 11.92 -24.72 -7.23
CA MET A 1 10.82 -23.81 -6.79
C MET A 1 11.36 -22.93 -5.67
N TYR A 2 11.27 -21.61 -5.77
CA TYR A 2 11.60 -20.72 -4.66
C TYR A 2 10.36 -20.61 -3.76
N GLN A 3 10.33 -21.36 -2.66
CA GLN A 3 9.38 -21.10 -1.58
C GLN A 3 9.90 -19.92 -0.77
N SER A 4 9.38 -18.72 -1.04
CA SER A 4 9.50 -17.62 -0.10
C SER A 4 8.93 -18.09 1.24
N SER A 5 9.73 -18.14 2.30
CA SER A 5 9.24 -18.52 3.63
C SER A 5 8.01 -17.68 3.98
N SER A 6 7.06 -18.22 4.72
CA SER A 6 5.87 -17.46 5.18
C SER A 6 6.23 -16.33 6.16
N HIS A 7 7.51 -16.16 6.48
CA HIS A 7 8.00 -15.17 7.43
C HIS A 7 7.81 -13.74 6.90
N VAL A 8 7.32 -12.90 7.79
CA VAL A 8 7.39 -11.45 7.66
C VAL A 8 8.86 -11.06 7.81
N SER A 9 9.42 -10.33 6.84
CA SER A 9 10.78 -9.84 6.98
C SER A 9 10.81 -8.65 7.95
N GLU A 10 11.91 -8.48 8.66
CA GLU A 10 12.13 -7.34 9.56
C GLU A 10 11.85 -6.00 8.85
N ALA A 11 12.37 -5.83 7.63
CA ALA A 11 12.12 -4.63 6.82
C ALA A 11 10.63 -4.35 6.52
N GLN A 12 9.76 -5.37 6.48
CA GLN A 12 8.33 -5.14 6.32
C GLN A 12 7.69 -4.63 7.61
N MET A 13 8.08 -5.23 8.74
CA MET A 13 7.56 -4.85 10.05
C MET A 13 8.02 -3.45 10.43
N SER A 14 9.33 -3.20 10.37
CA SER A 14 9.91 -1.88 10.68
C SER A 14 9.37 -0.79 9.75
N GLY A 15 9.05 -1.14 8.50
CA GLY A 15 8.39 -0.23 7.57
C GLY A 15 7.04 0.27 8.08
N TYR A 16 6.16 -0.65 8.54
CA TYR A 16 4.86 -0.28 9.09
C TYR A 16 4.97 0.39 10.46
N GLU A 17 5.92 0.00 11.31
CA GLU A 17 6.19 0.67 12.59
C GLU A 17 6.53 2.15 12.37
N THR A 18 7.54 2.43 11.55
CA THR A 18 7.93 3.81 11.20
C THR A 18 6.78 4.57 10.55
N ALA A 19 6.02 3.94 9.66
CA ALA A 19 4.86 4.57 9.02
C ALA A 19 3.77 4.94 10.04
N ILE A 20 3.55 4.09 11.04
CA ILE A 20 2.55 4.33 12.08
C ILE A 20 3.02 5.40 13.07
N GLU A 21 4.30 5.43 13.41
CA GLU A 21 4.87 6.42 14.33
C GLU A 21 4.93 7.83 13.73
N HIS A 22 5.24 7.94 12.44
CA HIS A 22 5.57 9.23 11.80
C HIS A 22 4.53 9.72 10.77
N ARG A 23 3.41 9.02 10.57
CA ARG A 23 2.35 9.52 9.68
C ARG A 23 1.67 10.78 10.23
N GLY A 24 1.06 11.55 9.33
CA GLY A 24 0.00 12.49 9.67
C GLY A 24 -1.31 11.80 10.05
N SER A 25 -2.42 12.54 10.01
CA SER A 25 -3.76 12.04 10.37
C SER A 25 -4.37 11.06 9.36
N SER A 26 -3.92 11.07 8.12
CA SER A 26 -4.56 10.33 7.03
C SER A 26 -4.42 8.82 7.15
N PRO A 27 -5.43 8.04 6.74
CA PRO A 27 -5.41 6.60 6.83
C PRO A 27 -4.56 5.95 5.71
N PHE A 28 -4.22 4.69 5.94
CA PHE A 28 -3.59 3.83 4.96
C PHE A 28 -4.63 3.20 4.02
N VAL A 29 -4.28 3.14 2.75
CA VAL A 29 -4.89 2.25 1.76
C VAL A 29 -3.81 1.31 1.27
N GLY A 30 -4.10 0.02 1.12
CA GLY A 30 -3.13 -0.93 0.56
C GLY A 30 -3.53 -1.41 -0.83
N ILE A 31 -2.64 -2.09 -1.54
CA ILE A 31 -2.98 -2.65 -2.86
C ILE A 31 -4.02 -3.77 -2.75
N ARG A 32 -3.93 -4.65 -1.75
CA ARG A 32 -4.82 -5.83 -1.58
C ARG A 32 -5.54 -5.92 -0.23
N SER A 33 -4.98 -5.32 0.80
CA SER A 33 -5.59 -5.26 2.13
C SER A 33 -5.32 -3.88 2.70
N GLY A 34 -6.18 -3.39 3.60
CA GLY A 34 -6.04 -2.03 4.12
C GLY A 34 -4.91 -1.80 5.11
N GLY A 35 -4.07 -2.81 5.34
CA GLY A 35 -2.98 -2.72 6.32
C GLY A 35 -3.40 -3.13 7.73
N GLU A 36 -4.64 -3.58 7.94
CA GLU A 36 -5.18 -3.97 9.26
C GLU A 36 -4.28 -4.95 10.01
N ARG A 37 -3.79 -5.98 9.32
CA ARG A 37 -2.84 -6.95 9.90
C ARG A 37 -1.62 -6.26 10.53
N TRP A 38 -1.12 -5.22 9.87
CA TRP A 38 0.07 -4.49 10.31
C TRP A 38 -0.25 -3.49 11.41
N THR A 39 -1.37 -2.78 11.30
CA THR A 39 -1.82 -1.88 12.37
C THR A 39 -2.13 -2.64 13.65
N ASP A 40 -2.73 -3.83 13.55
CA ASP A 40 -3.01 -4.72 14.68
C ASP A 40 -1.71 -5.27 15.27
N GLY A 41 -0.73 -5.63 14.43
CA GLY A 41 0.59 -6.12 14.87
C GLY A 41 1.44 -5.07 15.59
N VAL A 42 1.38 -3.80 15.15
CA VAL A 42 2.17 -2.70 15.74
C VAL A 42 1.49 -2.10 16.97
N LEU A 43 0.18 -1.86 16.91
CA LEU A 43 -0.54 -1.13 17.95
C LEU A 43 -1.27 -2.04 18.95
N GLY A 44 -1.45 -3.32 18.61
CA GLY A 44 -2.42 -4.19 19.25
C GLY A 44 -3.85 -3.94 18.77
N TYR A 45 -4.69 -4.99 18.83
CA TYR A 45 -6.03 -5.00 18.27
C TYR A 45 -6.95 -3.88 18.80
N GLN A 46 -6.98 -3.64 20.12
CA GLN A 46 -7.89 -2.63 20.67
C GLN A 46 -7.54 -1.21 20.19
N GLN A 47 -6.25 -0.89 20.20
CA GLN A 47 -5.76 0.42 19.82
C GLN A 47 -5.90 0.65 18.31
N SER A 48 -5.65 -0.36 17.48
CA SER A 48 -5.82 -0.25 16.03
C SER A 48 -7.29 -0.01 15.64
N ARG A 49 -8.25 -0.66 16.29
CA ARG A 49 -9.69 -0.44 16.07
C ARG A 49 -10.15 0.94 16.53
N ARG A 50 -9.53 1.48 17.58
CA ARG A 50 -9.80 2.84 18.05
C ARG A 50 -9.30 3.89 17.05
N LEU A 51 -8.09 3.72 16.53
CA LEU A 51 -7.47 4.69 15.62
C LEU A 51 -7.94 4.56 14.16
N LYS A 52 -8.44 3.40 13.75
CA LYS A 52 -8.98 3.13 12.40
C LYS A 52 -8.04 3.55 11.26
N LEU A 53 -6.77 3.15 11.38
CA LEU A 53 -5.72 3.58 10.45
C LEU A 53 -5.77 2.89 9.09
N ALA A 54 -6.47 1.76 8.99
CA ALA A 54 -6.64 1.03 7.75
C ALA A 54 -7.98 1.38 7.13
N ALA A 55 -7.98 1.85 5.87
CA ALA A 55 -9.17 2.30 5.18
C ALA A 55 -9.44 1.52 3.89
N GLY A 56 -9.20 0.21 3.91
CA GLY A 56 -9.46 -0.68 2.78
C GLY A 56 -8.34 -0.70 1.74
N SER A 57 -8.63 -1.23 0.55
CA SER A 57 -7.61 -1.47 -0.47
C SER A 57 -8.00 -1.00 -1.86
N LEU A 58 -7.01 -0.75 -2.71
CA LEU A 58 -7.20 -0.46 -4.13
C LEU A 58 -7.99 -1.58 -4.84
N TYR A 59 -7.78 -2.83 -4.41
CA TYR A 59 -8.43 -4.00 -4.99
C TYR A 59 -9.93 -4.09 -4.65
N THR A 60 -10.29 -3.75 -3.42
CA THR A 60 -11.64 -3.96 -2.87
C THR A 60 -12.42 -2.66 -2.71
N HIS A 61 -12.01 -1.59 -3.38
CA HIS A 61 -12.74 -0.33 -3.33
C HIS A 61 -14.03 -0.43 -4.15
N ASP A 62 -15.17 -0.09 -3.54
CA ASP A 62 -16.49 -0.37 -4.13
C ASP A 62 -16.74 0.36 -5.46
N SER A 63 -16.39 1.65 -5.53
CA SER A 63 -16.68 2.49 -6.70
C SER A 63 -15.49 2.74 -7.64
N HIS A 64 -14.25 2.63 -7.15
CA HIS A 64 -13.05 3.03 -7.90
C HIS A 64 -11.92 1.99 -7.77
N PRO A 65 -12.15 0.70 -8.07
CA PRO A 65 -11.10 -0.31 -7.96
C PRO A 65 -9.92 0.03 -8.89
N ALA A 66 -8.74 0.26 -8.31
CA ALA A 66 -7.53 0.62 -9.04
C ALA A 66 -6.70 -0.64 -9.36
N VAL A 67 -7.27 -1.50 -10.21
CA VAL A 67 -6.68 -2.77 -10.66
C VAL A 67 -6.68 -2.89 -12.18
N GLY A 68 -5.86 -3.81 -12.70
CA GLY A 68 -5.73 -4.04 -14.14
C GLY A 68 -5.26 -2.76 -14.85
N GLU A 69 -6.00 -2.34 -15.86
CA GLU A 69 -5.71 -1.10 -16.61
C GLU A 69 -5.87 0.17 -15.76
N ASN A 70 -6.71 0.13 -14.72
CA ASN A 70 -6.88 1.25 -13.79
C ASN A 70 -5.76 1.35 -12.76
N PHE A 71 -4.88 0.34 -12.64
CA PHE A 71 -3.73 0.44 -11.75
C PHE A 71 -2.65 1.34 -12.37
N THR A 72 -2.87 2.64 -12.30
CA THR A 72 -1.95 3.68 -12.74
C THR A 72 -1.82 4.75 -11.65
N GLY A 73 -0.67 5.42 -11.60
CA GLY A 73 -0.44 6.46 -10.61
C GLY A 73 -1.41 7.65 -10.75
N SER A 74 -1.79 8.01 -11.97
CA SER A 74 -2.80 9.07 -12.21
C SER A 74 -4.19 8.68 -11.71
N TYR A 75 -4.61 7.43 -11.92
CA TYR A 75 -5.89 6.93 -11.40
C TYR A 75 -5.88 6.89 -9.87
N VAL A 76 -4.80 6.36 -9.27
CA VAL A 76 -4.64 6.34 -7.80
C VAL A 76 -4.66 7.76 -7.24
N ALA A 77 -3.92 8.70 -7.83
CA ALA A 77 -3.89 10.08 -7.38
C ALA A 77 -5.29 10.73 -7.41
N ARG A 78 -6.07 10.48 -8.46
CA ARG A 78 -7.40 11.07 -8.65
C ARG A 78 -8.44 10.56 -7.66
N HIS A 79 -8.39 9.28 -7.30
CA HIS A 79 -9.50 8.62 -6.61
C HIS A 79 -9.26 8.28 -5.14
N TYR A 80 -8.02 8.48 -4.64
CA TYR A 80 -7.61 8.06 -3.29
C TYR A 80 -6.90 9.19 -2.54
N ASP A 81 -7.28 10.44 -2.80
CA ASP A 81 -6.73 11.61 -2.12
C ASP A 81 -6.85 11.54 -0.60
N ASP A 82 -5.98 12.29 0.09
CA ASP A 82 -5.87 12.31 1.54
C ASP A 82 -5.65 10.92 2.17
N ARG A 83 -4.88 10.06 1.50
CA ARG A 83 -4.47 8.75 2.03
C ARG A 83 -2.99 8.48 1.83
N TYR A 84 -2.53 7.45 2.52
CA TYR A 84 -1.22 6.86 2.29
C TYR A 84 -1.36 5.51 1.60
N LEU A 85 -0.93 5.40 0.35
CA LEU A 85 -0.80 4.09 -0.31
C LEU A 85 0.38 3.34 0.28
N THR A 86 0.14 2.16 0.83
CA THR A 86 1.18 1.30 1.39
C THR A 86 1.19 -0.09 0.77
N PHE A 87 2.38 -0.65 0.56
CA PHE A 87 2.52 -2.06 0.19
C PHE A 87 3.91 -2.56 0.54
N THR A 88 4.01 -3.87 0.77
CA THR A 88 5.31 -4.53 0.95
C THR A 88 5.89 -4.97 -0.38
N ASP A 89 7.22 -5.10 -0.43
CA ASP A 89 7.87 -5.70 -1.60
C ASP A 89 7.37 -7.13 -1.84
N ARG A 90 7.14 -7.92 -0.77
CA ARG A 90 6.51 -9.24 -0.90
C ARG A 90 5.16 -9.18 -1.60
N ALA A 91 4.32 -8.20 -1.29
CA ALA A 91 3.02 -8.05 -1.94
C ALA A 91 3.20 -7.71 -3.43
N ARG A 92 4.11 -6.79 -3.77
CA ARG A 92 4.49 -6.44 -5.14
C ARG A 92 5.02 -7.65 -5.91
N GLN A 93 6.01 -8.37 -5.37
CA GLN A 93 6.61 -9.54 -6.03
C GLN A 93 5.59 -10.66 -6.23
N ARG A 94 4.66 -10.86 -5.29
CA ARG A 94 3.58 -11.83 -5.45
C ARG A 94 2.70 -11.46 -6.65
N ASP A 95 2.32 -10.19 -6.79
CA ASP A 95 1.58 -9.75 -7.99
C ASP A 95 2.36 -9.99 -9.28
N LEU A 96 3.61 -9.55 -9.32
CA LEU A 96 4.39 -9.55 -10.55
C LEU A 96 4.86 -10.94 -10.97
N ARG A 97 5.16 -11.83 -10.03
CA ARG A 97 5.78 -13.13 -10.31
C ARG A 97 4.83 -14.31 -10.17
N VAL A 98 3.88 -14.25 -9.24
CA VAL A 98 2.97 -15.36 -8.97
C VAL A 98 1.65 -15.17 -9.69
N TYR A 99 1.14 -13.94 -9.76
CA TYR A 99 -0.11 -13.62 -10.44
C TYR A 99 0.08 -12.97 -11.81
N ASP A 100 1.31 -12.97 -12.33
CA ASP A 100 1.67 -12.43 -13.65
C ASP A 100 1.11 -11.02 -13.93
N GLY A 101 1.07 -10.18 -12.89
CA GLY A 101 0.57 -8.82 -12.98
C GLY A 101 -0.94 -8.68 -13.22
N PHE A 102 -1.73 -9.76 -13.10
CA PHE A 102 -3.16 -9.79 -13.44
C PHE A 102 -3.98 -8.61 -12.86
N ARG A 103 -3.69 -8.22 -11.61
CA ARG A 103 -4.33 -7.05 -10.97
C ARG A 103 -3.39 -5.86 -10.83
N PHE A 104 -2.13 -6.10 -10.47
CA PHE A 104 -1.16 -5.04 -10.24
C PHE A 104 0.07 -5.28 -11.13
N GLY A 105 0.02 -4.73 -12.33
CA GLY A 105 1.06 -4.89 -13.34
C GLY A 105 2.32 -4.04 -13.07
N ALA A 106 3.44 -4.45 -13.69
CA ALA A 106 4.73 -3.76 -13.53
C ALA A 106 4.69 -2.29 -13.98
N ARG A 107 3.92 -2.00 -15.05
CA ARG A 107 3.71 -0.62 -15.54
C ARG A 107 3.01 0.24 -14.49
N GLY A 108 2.01 -0.29 -13.80
CA GLY A 108 1.28 0.42 -12.75
C GLY A 108 2.20 0.80 -11.58
N PHE A 109 2.97 -0.16 -11.06
CA PHE A 109 3.95 0.13 -10.00
C PHE A 109 4.97 1.20 -10.41
N ARG A 110 5.51 1.13 -11.64
CA ARG A 110 6.43 2.16 -12.15
C ARG A 110 5.77 3.53 -12.28
N SER A 111 4.49 3.56 -12.64
CA SER A 111 3.77 4.83 -12.79
C SER A 111 3.51 5.54 -11.45
N LEU A 112 3.55 4.83 -10.31
CA LEU A 112 3.39 5.44 -8.99
C LEU A 112 4.52 6.43 -8.68
N ASP A 113 5.76 6.11 -9.09
CA ASP A 113 6.93 6.98 -8.87
C ASP A 113 6.91 8.25 -9.74
N ALA A 114 6.16 8.25 -10.85
CA ALA A 114 6.17 9.32 -11.86
C ALA A 114 4.89 10.15 -11.89
N ALA A 115 3.85 9.77 -11.14
CA ALA A 115 2.55 10.42 -11.22
C ALA A 115 2.50 11.70 -10.38
N PRO A 116 2.06 12.83 -10.97
CA PRO A 116 1.66 14.00 -10.19
C PRO A 116 0.62 13.62 -9.13
N GLY A 117 0.71 14.25 -7.95
CA GLY A 117 -0.18 13.96 -6.83
C GLY A 117 0.22 12.73 -5.99
N LEU A 118 1.25 11.97 -6.40
CA LEU A 118 1.84 10.91 -5.59
C LEU A 118 3.26 11.27 -5.17
N ASN A 119 3.53 11.23 -3.86
CA ASN A 119 4.85 11.48 -3.32
C ASN A 119 5.30 10.27 -2.52
N ARG A 120 6.41 9.63 -2.92
CA ARG A 120 7.00 8.55 -2.12
C ARG A 120 7.63 9.13 -0.85
N VAL A 121 7.07 8.81 0.31
CA VAL A 121 7.51 9.36 1.60
C VAL A 121 8.31 8.37 2.44
N GLN A 122 8.23 7.08 2.14
CA GLN A 122 9.03 6.06 2.80
C GLN A 122 9.31 4.87 1.86
N ALA A 123 10.54 4.38 1.88
CA ALA A 123 10.95 3.14 1.23
C ALA A 123 12.16 2.54 1.96
N ASN A 124 12.09 1.25 2.32
CA ASN A 124 13.18 0.56 3.04
C ASN A 124 13.51 -0.83 2.44
N GLY A 125 13.21 -1.04 1.16
CA GLY A 125 13.42 -2.32 0.47
C GLY A 125 12.37 -3.40 0.78
N GLY A 126 11.77 -3.39 1.98
CA GLY A 126 10.68 -4.30 2.38
C GLY A 126 9.28 -3.68 2.28
N PHE A 127 9.21 -2.36 2.32
CA PHE A 127 7.99 -1.57 2.42
C PHE A 127 8.09 -0.30 1.55
N GLN A 128 6.94 0.14 1.06
CA GLN A 128 6.75 1.34 0.25
C GLN A 128 5.55 2.11 0.76
N MET A 129 5.67 3.43 0.88
CA MET A 129 4.59 4.34 1.24
C MET A 129 4.60 5.59 0.37
N TYR A 130 3.44 5.89 -0.20
CA TYR A 130 3.20 7.10 -0.98
C TYR A 130 2.12 7.93 -0.29
N ARG A 131 2.38 9.23 -0.13
CA ARG A 131 1.35 10.21 0.19
C ARG A 131 0.57 10.52 -1.08
N ILE A 132 -0.75 10.42 -1.00
CA ILE A 132 -1.67 10.77 -2.09
C ILE A 132 -2.22 12.17 -1.81
N ASN A 133 -1.73 13.16 -2.56
CA ASN A 133 -2.13 14.56 -2.43
C ASN A 133 -3.27 14.94 -3.38
N GLY A 134 -3.64 14.06 -4.30
CA GLY A 134 -4.60 14.39 -5.35
C GLY A 134 -3.97 15.15 -6.52
N THR A 135 -4.70 15.19 -7.62
CA THR A 135 -4.46 16.11 -8.73
C THR A 135 -5.73 16.94 -8.86
N SER A 136 -5.72 18.15 -8.30
CA SER A 136 -6.83 19.11 -8.42
C SER A 136 -7.15 19.43 -9.88
#